data_AF-A0A8S2AKC7-F1
#
_entry.id   AF-A0A8S2AKC7-F1
#
_cell.length_a   1.000
_cell.length_b   1.000
_cell.length_c   1.000
_cell.angle_alpha   90.00
_cell.angle_beta   90.00
_cell.angle_gamma   90.00
#
_symmetry.space_group_name_H-M   'P 1'
#
loop_
_entity.id
_entity.type
_entity.pdbx_description
1 polymer ?
#
loop_
_entity_poly.entity_id
_entity_poly.type
_entity_poly.pdbx_seq_one_letter_code
_entity_poly.pdbx_strand_id
1 'polypeptide(L)'
;MLLISLSIHGVTATKLKHNEGEARKMYERWLLENEKNYNNLGEKERRFIVFKDNLKLIETHNLVSNRTYELGLNQFADLTVDESCCWAFSAAGAVEGINQITTGELISLSEQQLIDCATETNDRCDGGDAAYAFMFIKENGGIVTNKDYPFTGDKNATCKAIEMITTRKVTIDSYEGVPIFDEMSLKKAVANQPIAVGIDARNMHFYKDVILIDIVTKNLDFS
;
A
#
# COMPACT_ATOMS: atom_id res chain seq x y z
N MET A 1 50.58 24.63 -12.47
CA MET A 1 50.17 23.33 -13.08
C MET A 1 49.02 22.81 -12.24
N LEU A 2 47.76 23.05 -12.66
CA LEU A 2 46.58 22.57 -11.94
C LEU A 2 46.20 21.18 -12.48
N LEU A 3 46.12 20.19 -11.61
CA LEU A 3 45.50 18.90 -11.90
C LEU A 3 44.02 18.98 -11.50
N ILE A 4 43.14 19.03 -12.49
CA ILE A 4 41.70 18.85 -12.29
C ILE A 4 41.41 17.36 -12.42
N SER A 5 41.13 16.67 -11.30
CA SER A 5 40.60 15.30 -11.36
C SER A 5 39.09 15.36 -11.59
N LEU A 6 38.64 15.10 -12.81
CA LEU A 6 37.25 14.73 -13.08
C LEU A 6 37.06 13.27 -12.65
N SER A 7 36.55 13.05 -11.44
CA SER A 7 35.95 11.78 -11.08
C SER A 7 34.55 11.74 -11.69
N ILE A 8 34.49 11.20 -12.91
CA ILE A 8 33.23 10.75 -13.51
C ILE A 8 32.81 9.55 -12.66
N HIS A 9 31.84 9.75 -11.75
CA HIS A 9 31.11 8.63 -11.18
C HIS A 9 30.30 8.04 -12.32
N GLY A 10 30.90 7.07 -13.03
CA GLY A 10 30.19 6.25 -13.97
C GLY A 10 29.02 5.62 -13.22
N VAL A 11 27.81 6.07 -13.51
CA VAL A 11 26.60 5.35 -13.16
C VAL A 11 26.69 4.04 -13.92
N THR A 12 27.21 3.01 -13.26
CA THR A 12 27.19 1.66 -13.80
C THR A 12 25.73 1.25 -13.80
N ALA A 13 25.14 1.17 -15.00
CA ALA A 13 23.89 0.47 -15.17
C ALA A 13 24.13 -0.99 -14.72
N THR A 14 23.70 -1.33 -13.52
CA THR A 14 23.78 -2.70 -13.00
C THR A 14 23.02 -3.61 -13.95
N LYS A 15 23.77 -4.47 -14.64
CA LYS A 15 23.22 -5.51 -15.50
C LYS A 15 22.37 -6.43 -14.63
N LEU A 16 21.12 -6.65 -15.02
CA LEU A 16 20.20 -7.60 -14.36
C LEU A 16 20.91 -8.93 -14.13
N LYS A 17 20.80 -9.50 -12.92
CA LYS A 17 21.45 -10.78 -12.59
C LYS A 17 20.86 -11.93 -13.44
N HIS A 18 19.56 -11.83 -13.74
CA HIS A 18 18.83 -12.80 -14.54
C HIS A 18 18.39 -12.22 -15.88
N ASN A 19 18.55 -13.00 -16.95
CA ASN A 19 17.99 -12.65 -18.25
C ASN A 19 16.48 -12.95 -18.30
N GLU A 20 15.79 -12.48 -19.34
CA GLU A 20 14.32 -12.60 -19.44
C GLU A 20 13.82 -14.05 -19.38
N GLY A 21 14.55 -14.99 -20.01
CA GLY A 21 14.19 -16.42 -19.98
C GLY A 21 14.36 -17.06 -18.60
N GLU A 22 15.35 -16.62 -17.83
CA GLU A 22 15.54 -17.04 -16.43
C GLU A 22 14.45 -16.44 -15.54
N ALA A 23 14.18 -15.14 -15.68
CA ALA A 23 13.11 -14.47 -14.96
C ALA A 23 11.74 -15.11 -15.23
N ARG A 24 11.48 -15.55 -16.48
CA ARG A 24 10.25 -16.26 -16.84
C ARG A 24 10.10 -17.58 -16.12
N LYS A 25 11.17 -18.38 -16.03
CA LYS A 25 11.17 -19.65 -15.28
C LYS A 25 10.97 -19.41 -13.78
N MET A 26 11.57 -18.35 -13.23
CA MET A 26 11.35 -17.96 -11.84
C MET A 26 9.90 -17.56 -11.59
N TYR A 27 9.30 -16.77 -12.49
CA TYR A 27 7.91 -16.36 -12.40
C TYR A 27 6.94 -17.55 -12.49
N GLU A 28 7.16 -18.49 -13.42
CA GLU A 28 6.32 -19.68 -13.54
C GLU A 28 6.37 -20.56 -12.29
N ARG A 29 7.56 -20.71 -11.70
CA ARG A 29 7.70 -21.41 -10.41
C ARG A 29 6.99 -20.66 -9.29
N TRP A 30 7.19 -19.35 -9.22
CA TRP A 30 6.58 -18.49 -8.21
C TRP A 30 5.05 -18.52 -8.26
N LEU A 31 4.45 -18.56 -9.47
CA LEU A 31 2.99 -18.71 -9.63
C LEU A 31 2.47 -20.01 -9.00
N LEU A 32 3.19 -21.12 -9.17
CA LEU A 32 2.84 -22.42 -8.59
C LEU A 32 2.99 -22.39 -7.06
N GLU A 33 4.07 -21.82 -6.55
CA GLU A 33 4.34 -21.72 -5.11
C GLU A 33 3.35 -20.82 -4.36
N ASN A 34 2.77 -19.83 -5.05
CA ASN A 34 1.83 -18.86 -4.47
C ASN A 34 0.38 -19.06 -4.95
N GLU A 35 0.08 -20.20 -5.57
CA GLU A 35 -1.26 -20.60 -6.04
C GLU A 35 -1.97 -19.53 -6.91
N LYS A 36 -1.20 -18.79 -7.71
CA LYS A 36 -1.71 -17.69 -8.54
C LYS A 36 -2.27 -18.23 -9.86
N ASN A 37 -3.50 -17.85 -10.18
CA ASN A 37 -4.14 -18.17 -11.47
C ASN A 37 -4.74 -16.92 -12.13
N TYR A 38 -4.31 -16.63 -13.36
CA TYR A 38 -4.75 -15.48 -14.14
C TYR A 38 -5.53 -15.93 -15.37
N ASN A 39 -6.86 -15.72 -15.33
CA ASN A 39 -7.77 -16.16 -16.38
C ASN A 39 -7.98 -15.11 -17.49
N ASN A 40 -7.58 -13.87 -17.25
CA ASN A 40 -7.79 -12.76 -18.18
C ASN A 40 -6.71 -12.73 -19.27
N LEU A 41 -7.11 -12.48 -20.51
CA LEU A 41 -6.19 -12.38 -21.65
C LEU A 41 -5.17 -11.26 -21.40
N GLY A 42 -3.88 -11.59 -21.45
CA GLY A 42 -2.78 -10.64 -21.28
C GLY A 42 -2.43 -10.31 -19.82
N GLU A 43 -3.27 -10.63 -18.83
CA GLU A 43 -2.98 -10.31 -17.42
C GLU A 43 -1.75 -11.04 -16.91
N LYS A 44 -1.59 -12.32 -17.26
CA LYS A 44 -0.40 -13.11 -16.90
C LYS A 44 0.90 -12.45 -17.41
N GLU A 45 0.86 -11.83 -18.58
CA GLU A 45 2.01 -11.15 -19.18
C GLU A 45 2.27 -9.81 -18.52
N ARG A 46 1.22 -9.04 -18.22
CA ARG A 46 1.32 -7.79 -17.45
C ARG A 46 1.95 -8.05 -16.08
N ARG A 47 1.49 -9.08 -15.38
CA ARG A 47 2.01 -9.52 -14.08
C ARG A 47 3.46 -10.00 -14.17
N PHE A 48 3.87 -10.61 -15.28
CA PHE A 48 5.27 -10.96 -15.52
C PHE A 48 6.17 -9.72 -15.64
N ILE A 49 5.71 -8.66 -16.29
CA ILE A 49 6.46 -7.39 -16.40
C ILE A 49 6.70 -6.83 -14.99
N VAL A 50 5.64 -6.76 -14.17
CA VAL A 50 5.72 -6.31 -12.78
C VAL A 50 6.67 -7.19 -11.95
N PHE A 51 6.54 -8.51 -12.07
CA PHE A 51 7.43 -9.46 -11.42
C PHE A 51 8.90 -9.23 -11.76
N LYS A 52 9.21 -8.92 -13.02
CA LYS A 52 10.58 -8.65 -13.48
C LYS A 52 11.14 -7.36 -12.87
N ASP A 53 10.34 -6.30 -12.82
CA ASP A 53 10.74 -5.03 -12.22
C ASP A 53 10.97 -5.19 -10.70
N ASN A 54 10.11 -5.96 -10.06
CA ASN A 54 10.21 -6.32 -8.65
C ASN A 54 11.43 -7.20 -8.34
N LEU A 55 11.72 -8.20 -9.19
CA LEU A 55 12.94 -9.01 -9.08
C LEU A 55 14.20 -8.15 -9.21
N LYS A 56 14.22 -7.18 -10.13
CA LYS A 56 15.31 -6.23 -10.29
C LYS A 56 15.50 -5.39 -9.02
N LEU A 57 14.41 -4.94 -8.40
CA LEU A 57 14.47 -4.17 -7.16
C LEU A 57 15.08 -4.99 -6.01
N ILE A 58 14.66 -6.25 -5.85
CA ILE A 58 15.24 -7.19 -4.88
C ILE A 58 16.76 -7.34 -5.09
N GLU A 59 17.16 -7.64 -6.33
CA GLU A 59 18.57 -7.88 -6.66
C GLU A 59 19.42 -6.65 -6.40
N THR A 60 18.97 -5.49 -6.87
CA THR A 60 19.70 -4.22 -6.68
C THR A 60 19.80 -3.81 -5.22
N HIS A 61 18.74 -4.04 -4.42
CA HIS A 61 18.77 -3.81 -2.98
C HIS A 61 19.79 -4.70 -2.27
N ASN A 62 19.76 -6.01 -2.54
CA ASN A 62 20.58 -6.99 -1.83
C ASN A 62 22.06 -6.99 -2.29
N LEU A 63 22.41 -6.29 -3.38
CA LEU A 63 23.80 -6.10 -3.80
C LEU A 63 24.55 -5.05 -2.97
N VAL A 64 23.83 -4.19 -2.23
CA VAL A 64 24.44 -3.14 -1.40
C VAL A 64 24.91 -3.74 -0.07
N SER A 65 26.22 -3.73 0.17
CA SER A 65 26.81 -4.13 1.46
C SER A 65 26.35 -3.20 2.61
N ASN A 66 26.27 -3.73 3.84
CA ASN A 66 25.85 -3.03 5.08
C ASN A 66 24.35 -2.65 5.16
N ARG A 67 23.46 -3.32 4.43
CA ARG A 67 22.01 -3.24 4.68
C ARG A 67 21.65 -4.04 5.94
N THR A 68 20.68 -3.54 6.70
CA THR A 68 20.17 -4.19 7.92
C THR A 68 19.09 -5.24 7.65
N TYR A 69 18.63 -5.35 6.40
CA TYR A 69 17.62 -6.30 5.95
C TYR A 69 17.86 -6.71 4.49
N GLU A 70 17.25 -7.82 4.09
CA GLU A 70 17.24 -8.31 2.71
C GLU A 70 15.81 -8.38 2.17
N LEU A 71 15.70 -8.30 0.85
CA LEU A 71 14.45 -8.43 0.12
C LEU A 71 14.33 -9.84 -0.49
N GLY A 72 13.13 -10.38 -0.55
CA GLY A 72 12.84 -11.65 -1.21
C GLY A 72 11.54 -11.65 -2.00
N LEU A 73 11.44 -12.54 -2.99
CA LEU A 73 10.19 -12.80 -3.70
C LEU A 73 9.15 -13.38 -2.72
N ASN A 74 8.06 -12.67 -2.52
CA ASN A 74 6.91 -13.11 -1.71
C ASN A 74 5.64 -13.13 -2.56
N GLN A 75 4.48 -13.40 -1.95
CA GLN A 75 3.19 -13.50 -2.65
C GLN A 75 2.69 -12.22 -3.35
N PHE A 76 3.39 -11.09 -3.15
CA PHE A 76 3.11 -9.80 -3.75
C PHE A 76 4.09 -9.43 -4.88
N ALA A 77 4.99 -10.34 -5.25
CA ALA A 77 6.05 -10.05 -6.21
C ALA A 77 5.54 -9.66 -7.61
N ASP A 78 4.28 -9.89 -7.95
CA ASP A 78 3.67 -9.50 -9.22
C ASP A 78 2.66 -8.35 -9.12
N LEU A 79 2.66 -7.63 -7.99
CA LEU A 79 1.89 -6.42 -7.76
C LEU A 79 2.77 -5.17 -7.86
N THR A 80 2.25 -4.08 -8.43
CA THR A 80 2.92 -2.78 -8.36
C THR A 80 2.64 -2.12 -7.02
N VAL A 81 3.52 -1.21 -6.57
CA VAL A 81 3.25 -0.35 -5.41
C VAL A 81 1.92 0.41 -5.60
N ASP A 82 1.70 0.85 -6.83
CA ASP A 82 0.51 1.57 -7.28
C ASP A 82 -0.67 0.64 -7.56
N GLU A 83 -0.65 -0.64 -7.16
CA GLU A 83 -1.87 -1.48 -7.14
C GLU A 83 -2.38 -1.67 -5.70
N SER A 84 -1.85 -0.90 -4.76
CA SER A 84 -2.15 -1.03 -3.35
C SER A 84 -3.30 -0.11 -2.95
N CYS A 85 -4.46 -0.71 -2.68
CA CYS A 85 -5.61 -0.02 -2.09
C CYS A 85 -5.39 0.31 -0.59
N CYS A 86 -4.13 0.45 -0.13
CA CYS A 86 -3.74 0.48 1.27
C CYS A 86 -4.37 1.62 2.07
N TRP A 87 -4.67 2.75 1.42
CA TRP A 87 -5.36 3.86 2.06
C TRP A 87 -6.75 3.45 2.57
N ALA A 88 -7.46 2.58 1.84
CA ALA A 88 -8.80 2.10 2.21
C ALA A 88 -8.71 1.19 3.45
N PHE A 89 -7.75 0.27 3.46
CA PHE A 89 -7.49 -0.61 4.61
C PHE A 89 -7.00 0.17 5.83
N SER A 90 -6.11 1.14 5.64
CA SER A 90 -5.60 2.02 6.70
C SER A 90 -6.73 2.83 7.34
N ALA A 91 -7.61 3.39 6.51
CA ALA A 91 -8.79 4.11 6.98
C ALA A 91 -9.79 3.19 7.70
N ALA A 92 -10.12 2.04 7.10
CA ALA A 92 -11.03 1.07 7.71
C ALA A 92 -10.52 0.64 9.08
N GLY A 93 -9.27 0.18 9.19
CA GLY A 93 -8.67 -0.24 10.47
C GLY A 93 -8.65 0.86 11.53
N ALA A 94 -8.41 2.12 11.14
CA ALA A 94 -8.49 3.25 12.06
C ALA A 94 -9.93 3.44 12.59
N VAL A 95 -10.94 3.36 11.71
CA VAL A 95 -12.37 3.52 12.07
C VAL A 95 -12.88 2.34 12.89
N GLU A 96 -12.50 1.11 12.54
CA GLU A 96 -12.79 -0.10 13.32
C GLU A 96 -12.26 0.02 14.75
N GLY A 97 -11.01 0.46 14.86
CA GLY A 97 -10.32 0.63 16.14
C GLY A 97 -10.97 1.69 17.03
N ILE A 98 -11.26 2.87 16.50
CA ILE A 98 -11.96 3.90 17.28
C ILE A 98 -13.39 3.48 17.63
N ASN A 99 -14.10 2.76 16.75
CA ASN A 99 -15.43 2.24 17.05
C ASN A 99 -15.40 1.26 18.24
N GLN A 100 -14.42 0.36 18.28
CA GLN A 100 -14.22 -0.54 19.42
C GLN A 100 -13.91 0.24 20.71
N ILE A 101 -13.14 1.33 20.64
CA ILE A 101 -12.82 2.17 21.81
C ILE A 101 -14.07 2.90 22.34
N THR A 102 -14.90 3.44 21.45
CA THR A 102 -16.02 4.30 21.84
C THR A 102 -17.30 3.52 22.18
N THR A 103 -17.58 2.44 21.44
CA THR A 103 -18.83 1.68 21.56
C THR A 103 -18.66 0.34 22.27
N GLY A 104 -17.44 -0.20 22.30
CA GLY A 104 -17.18 -1.55 22.76
C GLY A 104 -17.35 -2.63 21.68
N GLU A 105 -17.72 -2.27 20.44
CA GLU A 105 -17.94 -3.22 19.35
C GLU A 105 -16.83 -3.17 18.28
N LEU A 106 -16.13 -4.28 18.07
CA LEU A 106 -15.22 -4.44 16.93
C LEU A 106 -16.01 -4.95 15.73
N ILE A 107 -16.31 -4.05 14.79
CA ILE A 107 -17.09 -4.35 13.59
C ILE A 107 -16.14 -4.32 12.40
N SER A 108 -16.04 -5.41 11.63
CA SER A 108 -15.25 -5.41 10.40
C SER A 108 -15.96 -4.61 9.30
N LEU A 109 -15.29 -3.58 8.78
CA LEU A 109 -15.80 -2.60 7.82
C LEU A 109 -15.39 -2.93 6.39
N SER A 110 -16.15 -2.45 5.41
CA SER A 110 -15.89 -2.74 3.99
C SER A 110 -14.83 -1.83 3.38
N GLU A 111 -13.63 -2.36 3.17
CA GLU A 111 -12.60 -1.66 2.41
C GLU A 111 -13.00 -1.52 0.94
N GLN A 112 -13.74 -2.47 0.39
CA GLN A 112 -14.22 -2.40 -0.99
C GLN A 112 -15.19 -1.24 -1.21
N GLN A 113 -16.06 -0.94 -0.24
CA GLN A 113 -16.93 0.23 -0.34
C GLN A 113 -16.09 1.51 -0.45
N LEU A 114 -15.01 1.63 0.33
CA LEU A 114 -14.10 2.76 0.23
C LEU A 114 -13.46 2.81 -1.15
N ILE A 115 -12.87 1.70 -1.61
CA ILE A 115 -12.22 1.59 -2.92
C ILE A 115 -13.17 2.02 -4.05
N ASP A 116 -14.41 1.53 -4.02
CA ASP A 116 -15.36 1.76 -5.12
C ASP A 116 -15.97 3.16 -5.10
N CYS A 117 -16.15 3.75 -3.91
CA CYS A 117 -17.01 4.92 -3.70
C CYS A 117 -16.29 6.20 -3.25
N ALA A 118 -15.17 6.11 -2.53
CA ALA A 118 -14.44 7.29 -2.05
C ALA A 118 -13.47 7.83 -3.12
N THR A 119 -13.94 7.94 -4.37
CA THR A 119 -13.08 8.19 -5.55
C THR A 119 -13.03 9.65 -5.99
N GLU A 120 -13.47 10.60 -5.14
CA GLU A 120 -13.43 12.03 -5.49
C GLU A 120 -11.99 12.53 -5.61
N THR A 121 -11.10 12.06 -4.73
CA THR A 121 -9.66 12.36 -4.78
C THR A 121 -8.78 11.12 -4.74
N ASN A 122 -9.34 9.96 -4.35
CA ASN A 122 -8.60 8.70 -4.42
C ASN A 122 -8.83 8.02 -5.77
N ASP A 123 -7.78 7.40 -6.30
CA ASP A 123 -7.82 6.67 -7.56
C ASP A 123 -7.87 5.15 -7.27
N ARG A 124 -8.86 4.73 -6.49
CA ARG A 124 -9.08 3.30 -6.18
C ARG A 124 -7.80 2.64 -5.66
N CYS A 125 -7.23 1.69 -6.40
CA CYS A 125 -5.99 1.02 -6.02
C CYS A 125 -4.75 1.61 -6.70
N ASP A 126 -4.92 2.63 -7.55
CA ASP A 126 -3.85 3.39 -8.22
C ASP A 126 -3.30 4.55 -7.37
N GLY A 127 -3.84 4.72 -6.15
CA GLY A 127 -3.35 5.65 -5.13
C GLY A 127 -4.48 6.29 -4.35
N GLY A 128 -4.18 6.77 -3.14
CA GLY A 128 -5.15 7.50 -2.34
C GLY A 128 -4.62 7.92 -0.97
N ASP A 129 -5.40 8.76 -0.31
CA ASP A 129 -5.20 9.25 1.04
C ASP A 129 -6.37 8.79 1.93
N ALA A 130 -6.03 8.26 3.11
CA ALA A 130 -7.00 7.82 4.11
C ALA A 130 -7.90 8.97 4.61
N ALA A 131 -7.43 10.22 4.57
CA ALA A 131 -8.22 11.38 4.94
C ALA A 131 -9.49 11.51 4.07
N TYR A 132 -9.41 11.22 2.77
CA TYR A 132 -10.58 11.24 1.88
C TYR A 132 -11.54 10.07 2.15
N ALA A 133 -11.02 8.94 2.63
CA ALA A 133 -11.87 7.87 3.12
C ALA A 133 -12.69 8.32 4.34
N PHE A 134 -12.06 9.00 5.31
CA PHE A 134 -12.78 9.56 6.45
C PHE A 134 -13.82 10.60 6.04
N MET A 135 -13.46 11.50 5.12
CA MET A 135 -14.39 12.46 4.53
C MET A 135 -15.60 11.75 3.93
N PHE A 136 -15.38 10.74 3.09
CA PHE A 136 -16.44 9.91 2.53
C PHE A 136 -17.30 9.25 3.62
N ILE A 137 -16.71 8.61 4.63
CA ILE A 137 -17.49 7.94 5.70
C ILE A 137 -18.39 8.93 6.42
N LYS A 138 -17.88 10.13 6.72
CA LYS A 138 -18.66 11.19 7.37
C LYS A 138 -19.81 11.68 6.46
N GLU A 139 -19.52 12.00 5.22
CA GLU A 139 -20.49 12.57 4.28
C GLU A 139 -21.52 11.56 3.77
N ASN A 140 -21.10 10.31 3.56
CA ASN A 140 -21.96 9.18 3.26
C ASN A 140 -22.86 8.82 4.45
N GLY A 141 -22.63 9.41 5.64
CA GLY A 141 -23.35 9.14 6.89
C GLY A 141 -23.11 7.74 7.41
N GLY A 142 -21.91 7.21 7.19
CA GLY A 142 -21.43 5.93 7.67
C GLY A 142 -20.92 4.98 6.59
N ILE A 143 -20.42 3.84 7.04
CA ILE A 143 -19.83 2.78 6.24
C ILE A 143 -20.45 1.43 6.63
N VAL A 144 -20.54 0.51 5.66
CA VAL A 144 -21.09 -0.83 5.87
C VAL A 144 -20.04 -1.83 6.34
N THR A 145 -20.49 -3.00 6.77
CA THR A 145 -19.58 -4.09 7.14
C THR A 145 -18.99 -4.78 5.91
N ASN A 146 -17.82 -5.40 6.07
CA ASN A 146 -17.25 -6.27 5.04
C ASN A 146 -18.21 -7.44 4.69
N LYS A 147 -19.09 -7.86 5.61
CA LYS A 147 -20.11 -8.87 5.31
C LYS A 147 -21.16 -8.36 4.31
N ASP A 148 -21.58 -7.11 4.45
CA ASP A 148 -22.62 -6.52 3.60
C ASP A 148 -22.07 -6.04 2.25
N TYR A 149 -20.78 -5.69 2.19
CA TYR A 149 -20.05 -5.33 0.98
C TYR A 149 -18.66 -5.98 0.99
N PRO A 150 -18.55 -7.25 0.55
CA PRO A 150 -17.31 -8.01 0.64
C PRO A 150 -16.17 -7.48 -0.21
N PHE A 151 -14.95 -7.62 0.31
CA PHE A 151 -13.73 -7.39 -0.45
C PHE A 151 -13.61 -8.35 -1.63
N THR A 152 -13.55 -7.80 -2.84
CA THR A 152 -13.33 -8.55 -4.08
C THR A 152 -11.95 -8.28 -4.68
N GLY A 153 -11.31 -7.18 -4.28
CA GLY A 153 -10.06 -6.71 -4.89
C GLY A 153 -10.24 -6.19 -6.31
N ASP A 154 -11.48 -6.10 -6.80
CA ASP A 154 -11.77 -5.52 -8.11
C ASP A 154 -11.77 -4.00 -8.00
N LYS A 155 -10.69 -3.38 -8.46
CA LYS A 155 -10.58 -1.91 -8.48
C LYS A 155 -11.57 -1.25 -9.45
N ASN A 156 -12.14 -1.98 -10.40
CA ASN A 156 -13.05 -1.45 -11.42
C ASN A 156 -14.53 -1.66 -11.07
N ALA A 157 -14.84 -2.15 -9.87
CA ALA A 157 -16.21 -2.33 -9.45
C ALA A 157 -16.94 -0.98 -9.31
N THR A 158 -18.22 -0.99 -9.67
CA THR A 158 -19.11 0.17 -9.54
C THR A 158 -19.49 0.37 -8.08
N CYS A 159 -19.42 1.61 -7.60
CA CYS A 159 -19.89 1.99 -6.27
C CYS A 159 -21.37 1.64 -6.06
N LYS A 160 -21.67 0.95 -4.95
CA LYS A 160 -23.04 0.61 -4.53
C LYS A 160 -23.49 1.33 -3.25
N ALA A 161 -22.85 2.44 -2.87
CA ALA A 161 -23.16 3.13 -1.61
C ALA A 161 -24.64 3.56 -1.47
N ILE A 162 -25.30 3.95 -2.57
CA ILE A 162 -26.72 4.36 -2.56
C ILE A 162 -27.63 3.17 -2.19
N GLU A 163 -27.33 1.98 -2.71
CA GLU A 163 -28.07 0.75 -2.39
C GLU A 163 -27.88 0.34 -0.92
N MET A 164 -26.79 0.79 -0.32
CA MET A 164 -26.34 0.43 1.03
C MET A 164 -26.72 1.47 2.11
N ILE A 165 -27.58 2.44 1.78
CA ILE A 165 -27.95 3.52 2.71
C ILE A 165 -28.47 2.99 4.06
N THR A 166 -29.28 1.94 4.06
CA THR A 166 -29.92 1.38 5.27
C THR A 166 -29.06 0.33 5.98
N THR A 167 -27.94 -0.09 5.38
CA THR A 167 -27.05 -1.13 5.91
C THR A 167 -25.79 -0.56 6.58
N ARG A 168 -25.58 0.76 6.50
CA ARG A 168 -24.50 1.47 7.21
C ARG A 168 -24.50 1.12 8.70
N LYS A 169 -23.32 0.83 9.24
CA LYS A 169 -23.14 0.38 10.63
C LYS A 169 -22.35 1.33 11.49
N VAL A 170 -21.26 1.89 10.96
CA VAL A 170 -20.37 2.77 11.72
C VAL A 170 -20.35 4.14 11.10
N THR A 171 -20.41 5.18 11.92
CA THR A 171 -20.29 6.59 11.54
C THR A 171 -19.11 7.21 12.25
N ILE A 172 -18.57 8.28 11.68
CA ILE A 172 -17.59 9.15 12.35
C ILE A 172 -18.11 10.58 12.38
N ASP A 173 -17.85 11.29 13.47
CA ASP A 173 -18.28 12.68 13.64
C ASP A 173 -17.30 13.66 12.98
N SER A 174 -16.01 13.35 13.07
CA SER A 174 -14.92 14.17 12.53
C SER A 174 -13.67 13.34 12.22
N TYR A 175 -12.71 13.97 11.55
CA TYR A 175 -11.35 13.49 11.37
C TYR A 175 -10.40 14.68 11.46
N GLU A 176 -9.19 14.45 11.94
CA GLU A 176 -8.17 15.48 12.12
C GLU A 176 -6.80 14.95 11.69
N GLY A 177 -5.98 15.82 11.10
CA GLY A 177 -4.60 15.51 10.75
C GLY A 177 -3.67 15.74 11.93
N VAL A 178 -2.77 14.79 12.19
CA VAL A 178 -1.62 15.01 13.07
C VAL A 178 -0.65 15.96 12.34
N PRO A 179 -0.03 16.95 13.03
CA PRO A 179 0.99 17.79 12.42
C PRO A 179 2.10 16.99 11.75
N ILE A 180 2.42 17.37 10.51
CA ILE A 180 3.48 16.72 9.74
C ILE A 180 4.85 16.91 10.41
N PHE A 181 5.72 15.91 10.31
CA PHE A 181 7.08 15.93 10.88
C PHE A 181 7.15 16.11 12.40
N ASP A 182 6.08 15.77 13.13
CA ASP A 182 6.03 15.82 14.60
C ASP A 182 5.72 14.43 15.20
N GLU A 183 6.78 13.66 15.43
CA GLU A 183 6.70 12.33 16.04
C GLU A 183 6.11 12.37 17.45
N MET A 184 6.30 13.47 18.19
CA MET A 184 5.74 13.61 19.54
C MET A 184 4.23 13.80 19.50
N SER A 185 3.72 14.55 18.53
CA SER A 185 2.27 14.66 18.29
C SER A 185 1.68 13.33 17.82
N LEU A 186 2.37 12.60 16.93
CA LEU A 186 1.95 11.25 16.52
C LEU A 186 1.90 10.30 17.72
N LYS A 187 2.94 10.29 18.55
CA LYS A 187 3.02 9.47 19.77
C LYS A 187 1.88 9.75 20.74
N LYS A 188 1.48 11.01 20.89
CA LYS A 188 0.31 11.39 21.71
C LYS A 188 -0.99 10.89 21.08
N ALA A 189 -1.14 11.01 19.77
CA ALA A 189 -2.35 10.57 19.06
C ALA A 189 -2.55 9.04 19.19
N VAL A 190 -1.51 8.24 18.92
CA VAL A 190 -1.58 6.77 18.99
C VAL A 190 -1.85 6.23 20.40
N ALA A 191 -1.54 7.01 21.44
CA ALA A 191 -1.86 6.64 22.82
C ALA A 191 -3.35 6.68 23.14
N ASN A 192 -4.17 7.35 22.30
CA ASN A 192 -5.60 7.51 22.51
C ASN A 192 -6.44 6.68 21.53
N GLN A 193 -5.97 6.49 20.29
CA GLN A 193 -6.69 5.72 19.27
C GLN A 193 -5.77 5.29 18.12
N PRO A 194 -6.16 4.28 17.30
CA PRO A 194 -5.46 3.95 16.07
C PRO A 194 -5.46 5.12 15.07
N ILE A 195 -4.34 5.30 14.38
CA ILE A 195 -4.10 6.39 13.43
C ILE A 195 -3.73 5.80 12.07
N ALA A 196 -4.40 6.25 11.02
CA ALA A 196 -4.00 5.95 9.65
C ALA A 196 -2.72 6.73 9.29
N VAL A 197 -1.68 6.03 8.85
CA VAL A 197 -0.38 6.63 8.52
C VAL A 197 0.05 6.23 7.11
N GLY A 198 0.63 7.19 6.39
CA GLY A 198 1.31 6.96 5.12
C GLY A 198 2.80 6.75 5.35
N ILE A 199 3.39 5.73 4.72
CA ILE A 199 4.83 5.45 4.74
C ILE A 199 5.35 5.21 3.33
N ASP A 200 6.62 5.49 3.08
CA ASP A 200 7.28 5.16 1.81
C ASP A 200 7.58 3.66 1.74
N ALA A 201 6.57 2.87 1.36
CA ALA A 201 6.63 1.42 1.35
C ALA A 201 7.31 0.82 0.11
N ARG A 202 7.88 1.64 -0.80
CA ARG A 202 8.46 1.17 -2.07
C ARG A 202 9.52 0.07 -1.86
N ASN A 203 10.30 0.18 -0.79
CA ASN A 203 11.33 -0.78 -0.43
C ASN A 203 10.87 -1.84 0.60
N MET A 204 9.59 -1.85 0.96
CA MET A 204 9.03 -2.73 2.00
C MET A 204 8.27 -3.94 1.42
N HIS A 205 7.95 -3.93 0.11
CA HIS A 205 7.19 -5.00 -0.56
C HIS A 205 7.81 -6.40 -0.46
N PHE A 206 9.11 -6.49 -0.24
CA PHE A 206 9.85 -7.75 -0.19
C PHE A 206 10.40 -8.06 1.20
N TYR A 207 9.99 -7.27 2.18
CA TYR A 207 10.40 -7.43 3.55
C TYR A 207 9.79 -8.71 4.12
N LYS A 208 10.62 -9.55 4.74
CA LYS A 208 10.22 -10.79 5.37
C LYS A 208 10.76 -10.79 6.80
N ASP A 209 9.83 -10.86 7.75
CA ASP A 209 10.05 -10.98 9.19
C ASP A 209 10.90 -9.86 9.85
N VAL A 210 10.20 -8.88 10.43
CA VAL A 210 10.47 -8.06 11.66
C VAL A 210 9.44 -6.90 11.65
N ILE A 211 9.31 -6.09 12.71
CA ILE A 211 8.55 -4.84 12.66
C ILE A 211 9.46 -3.78 12.01
N LEU A 212 9.20 -3.40 10.75
CA LEU A 212 9.86 -2.26 10.12
C LEU A 212 9.20 -0.97 10.63
N ILE A 213 9.78 -0.37 11.67
CA ILE A 213 9.63 1.07 11.93
C ILE A 213 10.83 1.72 11.23
N ASP A 214 10.69 2.01 9.94
CA ASP A 214 11.54 2.98 9.26
C ASP A 214 10.71 4.25 9.09
N ILE A 215 10.81 5.14 10.09
CA ILE A 215 10.32 6.52 9.93
C ILE A 215 11.31 7.20 8.99
N VAL A 216 11.12 7.03 7.68
CA VAL A 216 11.81 7.88 6.72
C VAL A 216 11.14 9.24 6.76
N THR A 217 11.62 10.13 7.63
CA THR A 217 11.40 11.57 7.49
C THR A 217 12.09 12.03 6.22
N LYS A 218 11.40 11.98 5.08
CA LYS A 218 11.88 12.63 3.87
C LYS A 218 11.60 14.13 4.01
N ASN A 219 12.65 14.88 4.33
CA ASN A 219 12.78 16.28 3.95
C ASN A 219 12.57 16.36 2.44
N LEU A 220 11.38 16.76 2.01
CA LEU A 220 11.16 17.28 0.67
C LEU A 220 11.04 18.80 0.83
N ASP A 221 12.19 19.46 0.80
CA ASP A 221 12.26 20.87 0.45
C ASP A 221 11.69 21.00 -0.97
N PHE A 222 10.55 21.67 -1.10
CA PHE A 222 10.15 22.30 -2.35
C PHE A 222 10.48 23.78 -2.22
N SER A 223 11.59 24.16 -2.86
CA SER A 223 11.89 25.55 -3.23
C SER A 223 10.81 26.13 -4.14
#